data_AF-A0A0C9RUJ6-F1
#
_entry.id   AF-A0A0C9RUJ6-F1
#
_cell.length_a   1.000
_cell.length_b   1.000
_cell.length_c   1.000
_cell.angle_alpha   90.00
_cell.angle_beta   90.00
_cell.angle_gamma   90.00
#
_symmetry.space_group_name_H-M   'P 1'
#
loop_
_entity.id
_entity.type
_entity.pdbx_description
1 polymer ?
#
loop_
_entity_poly.entity_id
_entity_poly.type
_entity_poly.pdbx_seq_one_letter_code
_entity_poly.pdbx_strand_id
1 'polypeptide(L)'
;RRTIIGNLCRDLNELDVRPPVDFVTIEGPVSGGKELTVKTSPNYADHPLVVGSRYQPEDIKMCCGINLGKYTSGVLLMRVNGGYHKLKLICDSNQLRTYQLRGEFGKASDTHTPLSRIVDKATFRHITVAKLERLLGSIQSAYQVQAFKYAGVPLNSQAAFEMAATATVRPAEKSPTLVYNIRCVELNLPYFTLEVSCIHETENYLLQLVHEIGLRLHSCAICNGIRLTRYGLFNTDLALLRKHWTLEYILRNLQDIRPLVSQKLLEPQSPHLVDVNDINQTGCGQPSF
;
A
#
# COMPACT_ATOMS: atom_id res chain seq x y z
N ARG A 1 -1.58 -10.43 8.90
CA ARG A 1 -0.29 -10.45 9.62
C ARG A 1 -0.01 -11.80 10.29
N ARG A 2 -0.75 -12.22 11.34
CA ARG A 2 -0.47 -13.47 12.08
C ARG A 2 -0.36 -14.72 11.18
N THR A 3 -1.28 -14.86 10.22
CA THR A 3 -1.25 -15.96 9.25
C THR A 3 0.02 -15.98 8.39
N ILE A 4 0.49 -14.81 7.92
CA ILE A 4 1.69 -14.73 7.07
C ILE A 4 2.93 -15.09 7.89
N ILE A 5 3.03 -14.57 9.12
CA ILE A 5 4.12 -14.91 10.03
C ILE A 5 4.14 -16.41 10.32
N GLY A 6 2.99 -17.01 10.61
CA GLY A 6 2.88 -18.46 10.84
C GLY A 6 3.30 -19.29 9.63
N ASN A 7 2.86 -18.92 8.43
CA ASN A 7 3.24 -19.61 7.20
C ASN A 7 4.75 -19.48 6.93
N LEU A 8 5.31 -18.27 7.03
CA LEU A 8 6.75 -18.06 6.86
C LEU A 8 7.58 -18.85 7.88
N CYS A 9 7.15 -18.87 9.14
CA CYS A 9 7.81 -19.62 10.21
C CYS A 9 7.80 -21.12 9.93
N ARG A 10 6.65 -21.67 9.50
CA ARG A 10 6.55 -23.08 9.10
C ARG A 10 7.47 -23.37 7.92
N ASP A 11 7.30 -22.63 6.82
CA ASP A 11 8.01 -22.87 5.57
C ASP A 11 9.55 -22.72 5.74
N LEU A 12 10.03 -21.79 6.59
CA LEU A 12 11.46 -21.63 6.88
C LEU A 12 12.04 -22.78 7.72
N ASN A 13 11.25 -23.36 8.63
CA ASN A 13 11.70 -24.51 9.42
C ASN A 13 11.62 -25.84 8.63
N GLU A 14 10.86 -25.89 7.54
CA GLU A 14 10.81 -27.02 6.60
C GLU A 14 12.00 -27.03 5.63
N LEU A 15 12.70 -25.91 5.47
CA LEU A 15 13.95 -25.83 4.69
C LEU A 15 15.11 -26.47 5.45
N ASP A 16 16.23 -26.65 4.74
CA ASP A 16 17.46 -27.11 5.35
C ASP A 16 17.97 -26.07 6.38
N VAL A 17 17.84 -26.43 7.65
CA VAL A 17 18.19 -25.56 8.79
C VAL A 17 19.56 -25.89 9.32
N ARG A 18 20.21 -24.87 9.91
CA ARG A 18 21.54 -25.04 10.52
C ARG A 18 21.56 -26.23 11.50
N PRO A 19 22.52 -27.16 11.36
CA PRO A 19 22.68 -28.26 12.30
C PRO A 19 23.14 -27.74 13.68
N PRO A 20 22.85 -28.49 14.77
CA PRO A 20 23.36 -28.15 16.10
C PRO A 20 24.88 -28.05 16.14
N VAL A 21 25.41 -27.08 16.88
CA VAL A 21 26.86 -26.88 16.99
C VAL A 21 27.44 -27.57 18.20
N ASP A 22 28.34 -28.52 17.98
CA ASP A 22 29.05 -29.23 19.03
C ASP A 22 30.00 -28.32 19.83
N PHE A 23 30.18 -28.64 21.11
CA PHE A 23 31.20 -28.04 21.94
C PHE A 23 32.57 -28.59 21.58
N VAL A 24 33.52 -27.68 21.32
CA VAL A 24 34.92 -28.03 21.15
C VAL A 24 35.62 -27.89 22.50
N THR A 25 36.02 -29.01 23.07
CA THR A 25 36.77 -29.07 24.33
C THR A 25 38.21 -29.41 24.02
N ILE A 26 39.14 -28.58 24.51
CA ILE A 26 40.57 -28.84 24.39
C ILE A 26 41.02 -29.46 25.71
N GLU A 27 41.37 -30.74 25.67
CA GLU A 27 41.85 -31.48 26.84
C GLU A 27 43.38 -31.58 26.78
N GLY A 28 44.05 -31.12 27.84
CA GLY A 28 45.49 -31.26 28.01
C GLY A 28 46.09 -30.28 29.03
N PRO A 29 47.28 -30.57 29.58
CA PRO A 29 47.95 -29.69 30.53
C PRO A 29 48.54 -28.46 29.82
N VAL A 30 48.09 -27.27 30.21
CA VAL A 30 48.53 -25.97 29.64
C VAL A 30 50.01 -25.67 29.95
N SER A 31 50.51 -26.18 31.08
CA SER A 31 51.89 -25.98 31.52
C SER A 31 52.67 -27.28 31.37
N GLY A 32 53.35 -27.47 30.24
CA GLY A 32 54.23 -28.64 30.05
C GLY A 32 54.59 -29.05 28.62
N GLY A 33 54.27 -28.27 27.58
CA GLY A 33 54.71 -28.56 26.20
C GLY A 33 54.19 -29.88 25.61
N LYS A 34 53.16 -30.50 26.21
CA LYS A 34 52.51 -31.71 25.70
C LYS A 34 51.44 -31.34 24.67
N GLU A 35 51.22 -32.22 23.69
CA GLU A 35 50.21 -32.03 22.65
C GLU A 35 48.81 -31.96 23.26
N LEU A 36 48.06 -30.92 22.87
CA LEU A 36 46.68 -30.71 23.28
C LEU A 36 45.75 -31.52 22.37
N THR A 37 44.81 -32.27 22.95
CA THR A 37 43.83 -33.05 22.18
C THR A 37 42.53 -32.27 22.08
N VAL A 38 42.07 -32.03 20.85
CA VAL A 38 40.78 -31.39 20.58
C VAL A 38 39.71 -32.48 20.50
N LYS A 39 38.70 -32.42 21.37
CA LYS A 39 37.52 -33.30 21.33
C LYS A 39 36.26 -32.49 21.06
N THR A 40 35.38 -33.02 20.22
CA THR A 40 34.04 -32.47 19.97
C THR A 40 33.01 -33.26 20.78
N SER A 41 32.14 -32.57 21.51
CA SER A 41 31.06 -33.16 22.31
C SER A 41 29.72 -32.52 21.97
N PRO A 42 28.61 -33.28 21.99
CA PRO A 42 27.31 -32.75 21.57
C PRO A 42 26.83 -31.64 22.51
N ASN A 43 26.49 -30.48 21.94
CA ASN A 43 25.92 -29.37 22.69
C ASN A 43 24.39 -29.50 22.77
N TYR A 44 23.90 -30.08 23.86
CA TYR A 44 22.45 -30.21 24.07
C TYR A 44 21.73 -28.87 24.22
N ALA A 45 22.43 -27.79 24.61
CA ALA A 45 21.81 -26.48 24.75
C ALA A 45 21.43 -25.84 23.40
N ASP A 46 22.01 -26.30 22.27
CA ASP A 46 21.66 -25.85 20.91
C ASP A 46 20.79 -26.86 20.15
N HIS A 47 20.34 -27.92 20.81
CA HIS A 47 19.54 -28.96 20.16
C HIS A 47 18.08 -28.47 19.93
N PRO A 48 17.47 -28.70 18.75
CA PRO A 48 16.11 -28.24 18.43
C PRO A 48 15.02 -28.72 19.41
N LEU A 49 15.20 -29.88 20.05
CA LEU A 49 14.27 -30.37 21.07
C LEU A 49 14.32 -29.56 22.39
N VAL A 50 15.42 -28.85 22.64
CA VAL A 50 15.62 -28.03 23.84
C VAL A 50 15.27 -26.57 23.56
N VAL A 51 15.80 -26.01 22.48
CA VAL A 51 15.61 -24.59 22.11
C VAL A 51 14.28 -24.36 21.38
N GLY A 52 13.72 -25.41 20.78
CA GLY A 52 12.59 -25.34 19.87
C GLY A 52 13.02 -25.19 18.41
N SER A 53 12.04 -24.93 17.55
CA SER A 53 12.27 -24.71 16.12
C SER A 53 13.22 -23.54 15.88
N ARG A 54 14.01 -23.61 14.80
CA ARG A 54 15.09 -22.64 14.52
C ARG A 54 14.56 -21.24 14.22
N TYR A 55 13.42 -21.16 13.56
CA TYR A 55 12.72 -19.92 13.32
C TYR A 55 11.47 -19.87 14.18
N GLN A 56 11.30 -18.78 14.90
CA GLN A 56 10.12 -18.50 15.71
C GLN A 56 9.33 -17.32 15.12
N PRO A 57 8.03 -17.19 15.43
CA PRO A 57 7.22 -16.05 15.00
C PRO A 57 7.82 -14.68 15.38
N GLU A 58 8.55 -14.62 16.49
CA GLU A 58 9.23 -13.44 17.05
C GLU A 58 10.38 -12.94 16.16
N ASP A 59 11.00 -13.84 15.40
CA ASP A 59 12.09 -13.53 14.47
C ASP A 59 11.58 -12.77 13.24
N ILE A 60 10.28 -12.88 12.95
CA ILE A 60 9.65 -12.33 11.75
C ILE A 60 8.91 -11.02 12.06
N LYS A 61 9.57 -9.90 11.82
CA LYS A 61 9.04 -8.55 12.02
C LYS A 61 8.33 -8.04 10.78
N MET A 62 7.00 -8.10 10.77
CA MET A 62 6.19 -7.51 9.70
C MET A 62 5.54 -6.17 10.10
N CYS A 63 5.47 -5.23 9.16
CA CYS A 63 4.78 -3.95 9.34
C CYS A 63 4.14 -3.50 8.02
N CYS A 64 2.98 -2.85 8.10
CA CYS A 64 2.25 -2.33 6.94
C CYS A 64 2.64 -0.86 6.71
N GLY A 65 2.67 -0.42 5.45
CA GLY A 65 2.93 0.99 5.12
C GLY A 65 1.78 1.90 5.50
N ILE A 66 0.55 1.45 5.25
CA ILE A 66 -0.68 2.18 5.57
C ILE A 66 -1.67 1.30 6.32
N ASN A 67 -2.56 1.94 7.06
CA ASN A 67 -3.72 1.29 7.64
C ASN A 67 -4.92 1.47 6.70
N LEU A 68 -5.29 0.42 5.98
CA LEU A 68 -6.45 0.45 5.08
C LEU A 68 -7.78 0.56 5.84
N GLY A 69 -7.84 0.13 7.09
CA GLY A 69 -9.09 0.03 7.84
C GLY A 69 -9.79 -1.31 7.64
N LYS A 70 -10.99 -1.44 8.20
CA LYS A 70 -11.72 -2.73 8.25
C LYS A 70 -12.62 -2.93 7.03
N TYR A 71 -13.01 -1.84 6.40
CA TYR A 71 -13.99 -1.79 5.33
C TYR A 71 -13.34 -1.63 3.94
N THR A 72 -12.03 -1.41 3.93
CA THR A 72 -11.21 -1.31 2.74
C THR A 72 -10.48 -2.61 2.44
N SER A 73 -10.49 -2.98 1.17
CA SER A 73 -9.78 -4.11 0.59
C SER A 73 -8.75 -3.63 -0.43
N GLY A 74 -7.89 -4.52 -0.93
CA GLY A 74 -7.00 -4.23 -2.04
C GLY A 74 -5.51 -4.37 -1.71
N VAL A 75 -4.69 -3.62 -2.43
CA VAL A 75 -3.23 -3.70 -2.35
C VAL A 75 -2.75 -3.16 -1.01
N LEU A 76 -2.03 -3.97 -0.24
CA LEU A 76 -1.42 -3.57 1.02
C LEU A 76 0.08 -3.80 0.98
N LEU A 77 0.85 -2.71 1.02
CA LEU A 77 2.29 -2.79 1.10
C LEU A 77 2.72 -3.23 2.51
N MET A 78 3.48 -4.32 2.58
CA MET A 78 4.05 -4.84 3.81
C MET A 78 5.54 -5.05 3.67
N ARG A 79 6.28 -4.72 4.73
CA ARG A 79 7.69 -5.13 4.87
C ARG A 79 7.79 -6.40 5.69
N VAL A 80 8.83 -7.17 5.40
CA VAL A 80 9.25 -8.35 6.19
C VAL A 80 10.68 -8.10 6.69
N ASN A 81 10.87 -8.19 8.00
CA ASN A 81 12.12 -7.96 8.72
C ASN A 81 12.73 -6.58 8.46
N GLY A 82 13.65 -6.49 7.51
CA GLY A 82 14.40 -5.27 7.19
C GLY A 82 13.59 -4.22 6.42
N GLY A 83 14.30 -3.24 5.85
CA GLY A 83 13.72 -2.28 4.91
C GLY A 83 12.80 -1.23 5.54
N TYR A 84 12.89 -0.97 6.84
CA TYR A 84 12.07 0.05 7.52
C TYR A 84 12.23 1.43 6.88
N HIS A 85 13.47 1.87 6.63
CA HIS A 85 13.72 3.16 6.00
C HIS A 85 13.11 3.26 4.60
N LYS A 86 13.17 2.19 3.80
CA LYS A 86 12.56 2.15 2.47
C LYS A 86 11.04 2.24 2.53
N LEU A 87 10.40 1.50 3.45
CA LEU A 87 8.95 1.59 3.65
C LEU A 87 8.54 2.99 4.11
N LYS A 88 9.30 3.58 5.04
CA LYS A 88 9.04 4.93 5.53
C LYS A 88 9.17 5.96 4.40
N LEU A 89 10.22 5.88 3.59
CA LEU A 89 10.38 6.70 2.39
C LEU A 89 9.19 6.55 1.44
N ILE A 90 8.73 5.33 1.16
CA ILE A 90 7.53 5.11 0.32
C ILE A 90 6.30 5.80 0.91
N CYS A 91 6.09 5.69 2.23
CA CYS A 91 4.95 6.35 2.89
C CYS A 91 5.05 7.88 2.86
N ASP A 92 6.24 8.42 3.12
CA ASP A 92 6.52 9.86 3.13
C ASP A 92 6.59 10.42 1.69
N SER A 93 6.74 9.55 0.68
CA SER A 93 6.85 9.93 -0.72
C SER A 93 5.50 10.25 -1.38
N ASN A 94 4.41 10.49 -0.64
CA ASN A 94 3.12 10.99 -1.13
C ASN A 94 2.69 10.40 -2.48
N GLN A 95 2.86 9.08 -2.65
CA GLN A 95 2.51 8.42 -3.90
C GLN A 95 1.01 8.44 -4.09
N LEU A 96 0.59 8.64 -5.33
CA LEU A 96 -0.82 8.61 -5.70
C LEU A 96 -1.41 7.23 -5.44
N ARG A 97 -2.54 7.17 -4.74
CA ARG A 97 -3.27 5.94 -4.47
C ARG A 97 -4.59 5.98 -5.21
N THR A 98 -4.90 4.91 -5.93
CA THR A 98 -6.13 4.82 -6.72
C THR A 98 -7.07 3.81 -6.08
N TYR A 99 -8.25 4.30 -5.71
CA TYR A 99 -9.32 3.55 -5.07
C TYR A 99 -10.47 3.36 -6.03
N GLN A 100 -11.05 2.17 -5.98
CA GLN A 100 -12.35 1.86 -6.54
C GLN A 100 -13.37 1.88 -5.41
N LEU A 101 -14.27 2.85 -5.43
CA LEU A 101 -15.35 3.01 -4.46
C LEU A 101 -16.63 2.45 -5.07
N ARG A 102 -17.28 1.51 -4.38
CA ARG A 102 -18.61 1.02 -4.75
C ARG A 102 -19.63 1.66 -3.83
N GLY A 103 -20.59 2.35 -4.40
CA GLY A 103 -21.66 3.03 -3.68
C GLY A 103 -23.03 2.56 -4.08
N GLU A 104 -24.01 2.85 -3.22
CA GLU A 104 -25.43 2.62 -3.46
C GLU A 104 -26.20 3.89 -3.11
N PHE A 105 -26.95 4.41 -4.07
CA PHE A 105 -27.84 5.55 -3.88
C PHE A 105 -29.16 5.15 -3.21
N GLY A 106 -29.80 6.13 -2.56
CA GLY A 106 -31.14 6.01 -1.99
C GLY A 106 -31.18 5.48 -0.56
N LYS A 107 -30.03 5.23 0.06
CA LYS A 107 -29.90 4.86 1.47
C LYS A 107 -28.83 5.73 2.13
N ALA A 108 -29.00 6.05 3.40
CA ALA A 108 -27.99 6.63 4.26
C ALA A 108 -27.96 5.88 5.59
N SER A 109 -26.75 5.72 6.12
CA SER A 109 -26.47 5.04 7.38
C SER A 109 -25.59 5.92 8.26
N ASP A 110 -25.62 5.71 9.56
CA ASP A 110 -24.90 6.53 10.54
C ASP A 110 -23.38 6.57 10.28
N THR A 111 -22.76 5.42 9.99
CA THR A 111 -21.32 5.34 9.69
C THR A 111 -21.00 5.34 8.19
N HIS A 112 -21.97 5.69 7.33
CA HIS A 112 -21.85 5.62 5.85
C HIS A 112 -21.45 4.25 5.27
N THR A 113 -21.54 3.19 6.08
CA THR A 113 -21.32 1.79 5.70
C THR A 113 -22.64 1.00 5.80
N PRO A 114 -22.87 -0.02 4.96
CA PRO A 114 -24.07 -0.83 4.95
C PRO A 114 -24.21 -1.70 6.20
N LEU A 115 -23.16 -1.82 7.02
CA LEU A 115 -23.18 -2.59 8.26
C LEU A 115 -23.93 -1.85 9.38
N SER A 116 -23.97 -0.51 9.34
CA SER A 116 -24.68 0.26 10.36
C SER A 116 -26.16 0.43 10.05
N ARG A 117 -26.91 0.89 11.06
CA ARG A 117 -28.33 1.15 10.93
C ARG A 117 -28.60 2.17 9.83
N ILE A 118 -29.56 1.86 8.96
CA ILE A 118 -30.06 2.79 7.94
C ILE A 118 -30.86 3.89 8.66
N VAL A 119 -30.43 5.13 8.47
CA VAL A 119 -31.02 6.33 9.06
C VAL A 119 -32.05 6.94 8.12
N ASP A 120 -31.73 7.01 6.82
CA ASP A 120 -32.56 7.71 5.85
C ASP A 120 -32.63 6.98 4.50
N LYS A 121 -33.69 7.26 3.74
CA LYS A 121 -33.94 6.74 2.40
C LYS A 121 -34.43 7.85 1.48
N ALA A 122 -33.85 7.92 0.30
CA ALA A 122 -34.17 8.94 -0.69
C ALA A 122 -34.44 8.34 -2.07
N THR A 123 -35.10 9.10 -2.94
CA THR A 123 -35.28 8.74 -4.35
C THR A 123 -33.97 8.96 -5.11
N PHE A 124 -33.71 8.14 -6.12
CA PHE A 124 -32.46 8.17 -6.90
C PHE A 124 -32.67 8.09 -8.42
N ARG A 125 -33.93 7.99 -8.87
CA ARG A 125 -34.27 7.81 -10.30
C ARG A 125 -33.90 9.03 -11.17
N HIS A 126 -33.76 10.21 -10.55
CA HIS A 126 -33.40 11.45 -11.25
C HIS A 126 -31.90 11.61 -11.49
N ILE A 127 -31.07 10.69 -10.98
CA ILE A 127 -29.62 10.70 -11.12
C ILE A 127 -29.27 10.13 -12.49
N THR A 128 -28.57 10.92 -13.31
CA THR A 128 -28.08 10.52 -14.63
C THR A 128 -26.56 10.59 -14.65
N VAL A 129 -25.93 9.87 -15.58
CA VAL A 129 -24.47 9.89 -15.77
C VAL A 129 -23.97 11.34 -15.93
N ALA A 130 -24.62 12.13 -16.79
CA ALA A 130 -24.24 13.51 -17.04
C ALA A 130 -24.29 14.41 -15.78
N LYS A 131 -25.29 14.22 -14.90
CA LYS A 131 -25.37 14.96 -13.62
C LYS A 131 -24.24 14.56 -12.68
N LEU A 132 -23.95 13.25 -12.61
CA LEU A 132 -22.87 12.72 -11.79
C LEU A 132 -21.52 13.24 -12.29
N GLU A 133 -21.21 13.10 -13.57
CA GLU A 133 -19.93 13.57 -14.16
C GLU A 133 -19.73 15.08 -13.98
N ARG A 134 -20.78 15.89 -14.18
CA ARG A 134 -20.71 17.34 -13.91
C ARG A 134 -20.36 17.64 -12.46
N LEU A 135 -20.95 16.90 -11.52
CA LEU A 135 -20.64 17.03 -10.10
C LEU A 135 -19.20 16.59 -9.79
N LEU A 136 -18.77 15.43 -10.29
CA LEU A 136 -17.42 14.93 -10.08
C LEU A 136 -16.36 15.88 -10.65
N GLY A 137 -16.59 16.45 -11.84
CA GLY A 137 -15.72 17.48 -12.42
C GLY A 137 -15.63 18.74 -11.56
N SER A 138 -16.75 19.18 -10.96
CA SER A 138 -16.73 20.29 -10.00
C SER A 138 -15.90 19.96 -8.76
N ILE A 139 -16.06 18.76 -8.19
CA ILE A 139 -15.28 18.31 -7.03
C ILE A 139 -13.79 18.23 -7.37
N GLN A 140 -13.44 17.66 -8.54
CA GLN A 140 -12.06 17.56 -9.00
C GLN A 140 -11.42 18.94 -9.16
N SER A 141 -12.12 19.89 -9.78
CA SER A 141 -11.61 21.26 -9.96
C SER A 141 -11.35 21.97 -8.62
N ALA A 142 -12.21 21.76 -7.61
CA ALA A 142 -12.02 22.30 -6.27
C ALA A 142 -10.75 21.75 -5.60
N TYR A 143 -10.50 20.44 -5.71
CA TYR A 143 -9.27 19.82 -5.18
C TYR A 143 -8.02 20.21 -5.95
N GLN A 144 -8.13 20.44 -7.27
CA GLN A 144 -7.02 20.94 -8.07
C GLN A 144 -6.54 22.31 -7.56
N VAL A 145 -7.45 23.24 -7.28
CA VAL A 145 -7.11 24.54 -6.70
C VAL A 145 -6.42 24.39 -5.34
N GLN A 146 -6.89 23.45 -4.51
CA GLN A 146 -6.25 23.15 -3.22
C GLN A 146 -4.84 22.56 -3.42
N ALA A 147 -4.65 21.66 -4.37
CA ALA A 147 -3.35 21.05 -4.65
C ALA A 147 -2.31 22.11 -5.02
N PHE A 148 -2.65 23.08 -5.88
CA PHE A 148 -1.76 24.21 -6.20
C PHE A 148 -1.47 25.09 -4.99
N LYS A 149 -2.47 25.35 -4.14
CA LYS A 149 -2.28 26.08 -2.89
C LYS A 149 -1.26 25.40 -1.97
N TYR A 150 -1.35 24.08 -1.80
CA TYR A 150 -0.42 23.29 -0.97
C TYR A 150 0.94 23.01 -1.64
N ALA A 151 1.05 23.25 -2.94
CA ALA A 151 2.33 23.28 -3.66
C ALA A 151 3.12 24.58 -3.42
N GLY A 152 2.51 25.59 -2.78
CA GLY A 152 3.15 26.87 -2.50
C GLY A 152 3.24 27.80 -3.72
N VAL A 153 2.51 27.51 -4.79
CA VAL A 153 2.54 28.31 -6.02
C VAL A 153 1.17 28.94 -6.26
N PRO A 154 1.09 30.28 -6.42
CA PRO A 154 -0.18 30.93 -6.71
C PRO A 154 -0.68 30.54 -8.10
N LEU A 155 -1.96 30.20 -8.20
CA LEU A 155 -2.60 29.71 -9.43
C LEU A 155 -2.44 30.68 -10.63
N ASN A 156 -2.36 31.99 -10.35
CA ASN A 156 -2.25 33.05 -11.38
C ASN A 156 -0.81 33.30 -11.86
N SER A 157 0.16 32.50 -11.43
CA SER A 157 1.56 32.66 -11.85
C SER A 157 1.89 31.82 -13.07
N GLN A 158 2.88 32.29 -13.83
CA GLN A 158 3.47 31.52 -14.92
C GLN A 158 4.02 30.17 -14.43
N ALA A 159 4.61 30.13 -13.23
CA ALA A 159 5.10 28.90 -12.63
C ALA A 159 3.98 27.86 -12.40
N ALA A 160 2.77 28.27 -12.01
CA ALA A 160 1.63 27.37 -11.89
C ALA A 160 1.21 26.81 -13.26
N PHE A 161 1.23 27.64 -14.31
CA PHE A 161 0.92 27.21 -15.67
C PHE A 161 1.93 26.18 -16.19
N GLU A 162 3.23 26.45 -16.02
CA GLU A 162 4.30 25.53 -16.40
C GLU A 162 4.19 24.19 -15.65
N MET A 163 3.92 24.23 -14.35
CA MET A 163 3.70 23.01 -13.56
C MET A 163 2.44 22.24 -13.97
N ALA A 164 1.36 22.94 -14.32
CA ALA A 164 0.13 22.30 -14.80
C ALA A 164 0.33 21.62 -16.16
N ALA A 165 1.22 22.18 -17.01
CA ALA A 165 1.49 21.69 -18.35
C ALA A 165 2.37 20.43 -18.37
N THR A 166 3.29 20.28 -17.41
CA THR A 166 4.22 19.15 -17.37
C THR A 166 3.62 17.90 -16.75
N ALA A 167 3.02 18.00 -15.54
CA ALA A 167 2.44 16.85 -14.83
C ALA A 167 1.69 17.24 -13.55
N THR A 168 0.98 16.28 -12.96
CA THR A 168 0.21 16.48 -11.73
C THR A 168 1.07 16.98 -10.57
N VAL A 169 0.66 18.10 -9.97
CA VAL A 169 1.41 18.82 -8.95
C VAL A 169 1.39 18.10 -7.60
N ARG A 170 2.56 17.88 -7.03
CA ARG A 170 2.73 17.31 -5.69
C ARG A 170 2.75 18.42 -4.62
N PRO A 171 2.13 18.21 -3.44
CA PRO A 171 2.25 19.17 -2.35
C PRO A 171 3.68 19.21 -1.81
N ALA A 172 4.19 20.42 -1.57
CA ALA A 172 5.50 20.65 -0.97
C ALA A 172 5.47 20.48 0.56
N GLU A 173 4.34 20.85 1.18
CA GLU A 173 4.13 20.78 2.62
C GLU A 173 3.13 19.67 3.01
N LYS A 174 2.96 19.47 4.33
CA LYS A 174 1.89 18.63 4.87
C LYS A 174 0.55 19.16 4.39
N SER A 175 -0.14 18.37 3.58
CA SER A 175 -1.45 18.70 3.01
C SER A 175 -2.54 17.83 3.65
N PRO A 176 -3.80 18.30 3.66
CA PRO A 176 -4.95 17.43 3.88
C PRO A 176 -5.07 16.40 2.75
N THR A 177 -6.09 15.55 2.80
CA THR A 177 -6.40 14.66 1.68
C THR A 177 -6.63 15.47 0.42
N LEU A 178 -5.88 15.14 -0.65
CA LEU A 178 -6.03 15.77 -1.96
C LEU A 178 -6.49 14.73 -2.96
N VAL A 179 -7.59 15.02 -3.67
CA VAL A 179 -8.12 14.19 -4.74
C VAL A 179 -7.69 14.77 -6.08
N TYR A 180 -6.90 14.02 -6.83
CA TYR A 180 -6.38 14.44 -8.13
C TYR A 180 -7.29 14.07 -9.29
N ASN A 181 -7.86 12.86 -9.21
CA ASN A 181 -8.75 12.35 -10.23
C ASN A 181 -9.95 11.69 -9.57
N ILE A 182 -11.15 11.95 -10.11
CA ILE A 182 -12.37 11.28 -9.70
C ILE A 182 -13.26 11.09 -10.92
N ARG A 183 -13.57 9.83 -11.22
CA ARG A 183 -14.38 9.46 -12.38
C ARG A 183 -15.41 8.40 -12.03
N CYS A 184 -16.54 8.42 -12.72
CA CYS A 184 -17.48 7.32 -12.68
C CYS A 184 -17.04 6.26 -13.68
N VAL A 185 -16.85 5.03 -13.20
CA VAL A 185 -16.52 3.88 -14.06
C VAL A 185 -17.79 3.22 -14.57
N GLU A 186 -18.79 3.08 -13.69
CA GLU A 186 -20.03 2.39 -13.99
C GLU A 186 -21.16 2.96 -13.14
N LEU A 187 -22.33 3.17 -13.76
CA LEU A 187 -23.54 3.62 -13.10
C LEU A 187 -24.71 2.69 -13.45
N ASN A 188 -25.04 1.79 -12.53
CA ASN A 188 -26.17 0.85 -12.63
C ASN A 188 -27.10 1.07 -11.43
N LEU A 189 -27.96 2.08 -11.52
CA LEU A 189 -28.81 2.52 -10.41
C LEU A 189 -29.51 1.33 -9.71
N PRO A 190 -29.49 1.27 -8.36
CA PRO A 190 -28.95 2.27 -7.43
C PRO A 190 -27.42 2.19 -7.23
N TYR A 191 -26.74 1.19 -7.79
CA TYR A 191 -25.31 0.97 -7.61
C TYR A 191 -24.46 1.82 -8.55
N PHE A 192 -23.31 2.24 -8.05
CA PHE A 192 -22.32 2.96 -8.85
C PHE A 192 -20.91 2.63 -8.41
N THR A 193 -19.98 2.79 -9.34
CA THR A 193 -18.56 2.59 -9.09
C THR A 193 -17.80 3.86 -9.48
N LEU A 194 -17.07 4.41 -8.52
CA LEU A 194 -16.16 5.53 -8.75
C LEU A 194 -14.71 5.04 -8.69
N GLU A 195 -13.86 5.64 -9.50
CA GLU A 195 -12.43 5.55 -9.37
C GLU A 195 -11.90 6.91 -8.88
N VAL A 196 -11.18 6.89 -7.76
CA VAL A 196 -10.67 8.07 -7.08
C VAL A 196 -9.16 7.91 -6.90
N SER A 197 -8.39 8.86 -7.41
CA SER A 197 -6.95 8.94 -7.16
C SER A 197 -6.64 10.07 -6.20
N CYS A 198 -6.05 9.74 -5.05
CA CYS A 198 -5.83 10.66 -3.96
C CYS A 198 -4.50 10.41 -3.21
N ILE A 199 -4.14 11.35 -2.35
CA ILE A 199 -3.04 11.25 -1.39
C ILE A 199 -3.53 11.63 0.01
N HIS A 200 -2.82 11.15 1.04
CA HIS A 200 -3.13 11.41 2.47
C HIS A 200 -4.56 11.03 2.90
N GLU A 201 -5.17 10.09 2.19
CA GLU A 201 -6.53 9.67 2.44
C GLU A 201 -6.70 8.84 3.71
N THR A 202 -7.92 8.85 4.22
CA THR A 202 -8.37 7.98 5.31
C THR A 202 -9.62 7.22 4.88
N GLU A 203 -9.86 6.06 5.48
CA GLU A 203 -11.06 5.25 5.20
C GLU A 203 -12.35 6.08 5.41
N ASN A 204 -12.44 6.80 6.54
CA ASN A 204 -13.60 7.63 6.86
C ASN A 204 -13.82 8.75 5.84
N TYR A 205 -12.74 9.36 5.33
CA TYR A 205 -12.86 10.42 4.32
C TYR A 205 -13.44 9.87 3.01
N LEU A 206 -13.03 8.68 2.56
CA LEU A 206 -13.59 8.06 1.35
C LEU A 206 -15.07 7.72 1.53
N LEU A 207 -15.47 7.25 2.72
CA LEU A 207 -16.87 7.01 3.05
C LEU A 207 -17.70 8.31 3.04
N GLN A 208 -17.16 9.37 3.64
CA GLN A 208 -17.79 10.70 3.65
C GLN A 208 -17.91 11.28 2.25
N LEU A 209 -16.89 11.15 1.40
CA LEU A 209 -16.92 11.62 0.02
C LEU A 209 -18.08 11.00 -0.77
N VAL A 210 -18.30 9.69 -0.63
CA VAL A 210 -19.44 8.99 -1.26
C VAL A 210 -20.76 9.54 -0.75
N HIS A 211 -20.88 9.77 0.55
CA HIS A 211 -22.06 10.34 1.16
C HIS A 211 -22.35 11.77 0.67
N GLU A 212 -21.33 12.63 0.63
CA GLU A 212 -21.42 14.00 0.12
C GLU A 212 -21.85 14.05 -1.35
N ILE A 213 -21.34 13.13 -2.19
CA ILE A 213 -21.78 13.01 -3.59
C ILE A 213 -23.28 12.69 -3.66
N GLY A 214 -23.76 11.79 -2.80
CA GLY A 214 -25.19 11.50 -2.66
C GLY A 214 -26.00 12.75 -2.33
N LEU A 215 -25.59 13.50 -1.30
CA LEU A 215 -26.27 14.72 -0.86
C LEU A 215 -26.30 15.80 -1.94
N ARG A 216 -25.18 16.02 -2.65
CA ARG A 216 -25.09 17.01 -3.74
C ARG A 216 -25.94 16.63 -4.96
N LEU A 217 -26.32 15.37 -5.10
CA LEU A 217 -27.26 14.90 -6.13
C LEU A 217 -28.72 14.90 -5.63
N HIS A 218 -29.01 15.50 -4.47
CA HIS A 218 -30.32 15.48 -3.81
C HIS A 218 -30.83 14.05 -3.56
N SER A 219 -29.94 13.18 -3.11
CA SER A 219 -30.21 11.81 -2.71
C SER A 219 -29.40 11.49 -1.44
N CYS A 220 -29.42 10.24 -1.01
CA CYS A 220 -28.50 9.68 -0.05
C CYS A 220 -27.60 8.66 -0.75
N ALA A 221 -26.41 8.40 -0.19
CA ALA A 221 -25.55 7.31 -0.63
C ALA A 221 -24.84 6.63 0.56
N ILE A 222 -24.62 5.33 0.41
CA ILE A 222 -23.80 4.48 1.28
C ILE A 222 -22.66 3.90 0.45
N CYS A 223 -21.49 3.72 1.04
CA CYS A 223 -20.39 3.02 0.39
C CYS A 223 -20.43 1.52 0.71
N ASN A 224 -20.64 0.68 -0.30
CA ASN A 224 -20.72 -0.79 -0.22
C ASN A 224 -19.33 -1.46 -0.22
N GLY A 225 -18.28 -0.73 -0.54
CA GLY A 225 -16.92 -1.24 -0.41
C GLY A 225 -15.89 -0.31 -0.99
N ILE A 226 -14.72 -0.31 -0.36
CA ILE A 226 -13.55 0.44 -0.80
C ILE A 226 -12.50 -0.58 -1.25
N ARG A 227 -11.93 -0.40 -2.43
CA ARG A 227 -10.84 -1.24 -2.93
C ARG A 227 -9.67 -0.40 -3.40
N LEU A 228 -8.51 -0.51 -2.76
CA LEU A 228 -7.26 0.07 -3.25
C LEU A 228 -6.73 -0.78 -4.41
N THR A 229 -6.81 -0.27 -5.64
CA THR A 229 -6.36 -0.97 -6.84
C THR A 229 -4.87 -0.75 -7.12
N ARG A 230 -4.37 0.44 -6.77
CA ARG A 230 -2.99 0.85 -7.01
C ARG A 230 -2.46 1.73 -5.89
N TYR A 231 -1.28 1.42 -5.41
CA TYR A 231 -0.49 2.24 -4.50
C TYR A 231 0.76 2.69 -5.27
N GLY A 232 0.78 3.91 -5.81
CA GLY A 232 1.91 4.41 -6.60
C GLY A 232 2.30 3.46 -7.73
N LEU A 233 3.52 2.90 -7.63
CA LEU A 233 4.06 1.93 -8.59
C LEU A 233 3.54 0.50 -8.38
N PHE A 234 2.86 0.23 -7.27
CA PHE A 234 2.39 -1.10 -6.89
C PHE A 234 0.94 -1.31 -7.33
N ASN A 235 0.78 -2.17 -8.33
CA ASN A 235 -0.54 -2.56 -8.85
C ASN A 235 -1.06 -3.83 -8.20
N THR A 236 -2.33 -4.14 -8.47
CA THR A 236 -2.97 -5.39 -8.02
C THR A 236 -2.27 -6.64 -8.59
N ASP A 237 -1.61 -6.55 -9.73
CA ASP A 237 -0.91 -7.69 -10.37
C ASP A 237 0.31 -8.15 -9.56
N LEU A 238 0.97 -7.22 -8.86
CA LEU A 238 2.06 -7.52 -7.94
C LEU A 238 1.57 -7.98 -6.57
N ALA A 239 0.26 -7.96 -6.32
CA ALA A 239 -0.28 -8.30 -5.00
C ALA A 239 -0.47 -9.81 -4.85
N LEU A 240 0.04 -10.35 -3.74
CA LEU A 240 -0.14 -11.75 -3.39
C LEU A 240 -1.52 -12.02 -2.80
N LEU A 241 -2.30 -12.87 -3.47
CA LEU A 241 -3.56 -13.42 -2.95
C LEU A 241 -3.29 -14.28 -1.70
N ARG A 242 -4.33 -14.44 -0.86
CA ARG A 242 -4.25 -15.22 0.38
C ARG A 242 -3.72 -16.65 0.20
N LYS A 243 -4.04 -17.28 -0.92
CA LYS A 243 -3.57 -18.64 -1.27
C LYS A 243 -2.07 -18.72 -1.56
N HIS A 244 -1.43 -17.60 -1.91
CA HIS A 244 -0.01 -17.51 -2.24
C HIS A 244 0.81 -16.90 -1.08
N TRP A 245 0.31 -16.93 0.15
CA TRP A 245 1.07 -16.50 1.33
C TRP A 245 2.02 -17.60 1.82
N THR A 246 2.87 -18.10 0.93
CA THR A 246 3.95 -19.05 1.24
C THR A 246 5.29 -18.41 0.96
N LEU A 247 6.35 -18.95 1.57
CA LEU A 247 7.70 -18.40 1.47
C LEU A 247 8.17 -18.23 0.02
N GLU A 248 7.93 -19.23 -0.83
CA GLU A 248 8.34 -19.22 -2.25
C GLU A 248 7.75 -18.03 -3.02
N TYR A 249 6.43 -17.82 -2.94
CA TYR A 249 5.77 -16.71 -3.64
C TYR A 249 6.14 -15.35 -3.04
N ILE A 250 6.35 -15.28 -1.73
CA ILE A 250 6.83 -14.06 -1.07
C ILE A 250 8.24 -13.70 -1.55
N LEU A 251 9.14 -14.68 -1.66
CA LEU A 251 10.49 -14.45 -2.17
C LEU A 251 10.50 -14.03 -3.65
N ARG A 252 9.69 -14.69 -4.49
CA ARG A 252 9.50 -14.26 -5.90
C ARG A 252 9.00 -12.82 -5.98
N ASN A 253 7.96 -12.49 -5.21
CA ASN A 253 7.42 -11.14 -5.19
C ASN A 253 8.46 -10.09 -4.72
N LEU A 254 9.29 -10.43 -3.74
CA LEU A 254 10.39 -9.57 -3.30
C LEU A 254 11.45 -9.37 -4.40
N GLN A 255 11.70 -10.37 -5.25
CA GLN A 255 12.58 -10.23 -6.41
C GLN A 255 11.98 -9.29 -7.46
N ASP A 256 10.69 -9.47 -7.79
CA ASP A 256 9.97 -8.64 -8.78
C ASP A 256 9.85 -7.18 -8.34
N ILE A 257 9.66 -6.95 -7.03
CA ILE A 257 9.52 -5.61 -6.45
C ILE A 257 10.87 -4.90 -6.28
N ARG A 258 11.98 -5.65 -6.15
CA ARG A 258 13.32 -5.08 -5.93
C ARG A 258 13.70 -3.95 -6.90
N PRO A 259 13.49 -4.04 -8.23
CA PRO A 259 13.78 -2.93 -9.14
C PRO A 259 12.92 -1.69 -8.88
N LEU A 260 11.65 -1.87 -8.50
CA LEU A 260 10.70 -0.77 -8.23
C LEU A 260 11.03 0.00 -6.95
N VAL A 261 11.74 -0.63 -6.01
CA VAL A 261 12.13 -0.06 -4.70
C VAL A 261 13.58 0.48 -4.75
N SER A 262 14.03 0.87 -5.94
CA SER A 262 15.32 1.56 -6.13
C SER A 262 15.22 3.00 -5.62
N GLN A 263 16.25 3.51 -4.93
CA GLN A 263 16.23 4.83 -4.28
C GLN A 263 15.77 5.97 -5.21
N LYS A 264 16.18 5.95 -6.49
CA LYS A 264 15.80 6.95 -7.50
C LYS A 264 14.29 7.01 -7.80
N LEU A 265 13.56 5.91 -7.60
CA LEU A 265 12.11 5.83 -7.83
C LEU A 265 11.30 6.12 -6.56
N LEU A 266 11.93 5.96 -5.39
CA LEU A 266 11.32 6.21 -4.08
C LEU A 266 11.39 7.67 -3.67
N GLU A 267 12.48 8.34 -4.06
CA GLU A 267 12.66 9.78 -3.91
C GLU A 267 12.35 10.43 -5.25
N PRO A 268 11.16 11.02 -5.43
CA PRO A 268 10.87 11.74 -6.66
C PRO A 268 11.81 12.94 -6.72
N GLN A 269 12.70 12.94 -7.72
CA GLN A 269 13.59 14.07 -7.97
C GLN A 269 12.83 15.30 -8.47
N SER A 270 11.59 15.10 -8.93
CA SER A 270 10.70 16.14 -9.46
C SER A 270 9.50 16.41 -8.55
N PRO A 271 8.99 17.66 -8.50
CA PRO A 271 7.75 18.02 -7.81
C PRO A 271 6.48 17.46 -8.50
N HIS A 272 6.63 16.61 -9.50
CA HIS A 272 5.54 16.01 -10.27
C HIS A 272 5.27 14.57 -9.86
N LEU A 273 4.00 14.17 -9.88
CA LEU A 273 3.62 12.76 -9.78
C LEU A 273 3.82 12.10 -11.15
N VAL A 274 4.66 11.07 -11.20
CA VAL A 274 4.88 10.26 -12.40
C VAL A 274 3.80 9.18 -12.46
N ASP A 275 3.00 9.17 -13.53
CA ASP A 275 2.11 8.04 -13.82
C ASP A 275 2.94 6.87 -14.37
N VAL A 276 2.69 5.65 -13.88
CA VAL A 276 3.43 4.44 -14.29
C VAL A 276 3.36 4.18 -15.80
N ASN A 277 2.31 4.66 -16.46
CA ASN A 277 2.15 4.56 -17.91
C ASN A 277 3.29 5.28 -18.67
N ASP A 278 3.89 6.33 -18.09
CA ASP A 278 5.01 7.08 -18.68
C ASP A 278 6.37 6.42 -18.40
N ILE A 279 6.49 5.66 -17.31
CA ILE A 279 7.70 4.88 -16.98
C ILE A 279 7.90 3.74 -17.99
N ASN A 280 6.81 3.12 -18.45
CA ASN A 280 6.86 2.09 -19.47
C ASN A 280 7.24 2.61 -20.86
N GLN A 281 7.10 3.92 -21.12
CA GLN A 281 7.55 4.55 -22.38
C GLN A 281 9.01 5.00 -22.33
N THR A 282 9.52 5.34 -21.14
CA THR A 282 10.89 5.85 -20.95
C THR A 282 11.93 4.75 -20.65
N GLY A 283 11.50 3.51 -20.41
CA GLY A 283 12.38 2.36 -20.08
C GLY A 283 12.92 1.52 -21.25
N CYS A 284 12.56 1.81 -22.50
CA CYS A 284 13.07 1.10 -23.68
C CYS A 284 14.00 1.98 -24.53
N GLY A 285 15.07 2.48 -23.91
CA GLY A 285 16.24 2.97 -24.64
C GLY A 285 17.06 1.76 -25.12
N GLN A 286 17.12 1.55 -26.43
CA GLN A 286 17.96 0.54 -27.05
C GLN A 286 19.43 0.65 -26.59
N PRO A 287 20.16 -0.47 -26.42
CA PRO A 287 21.60 -0.39 -26.25
C PRO A 287 22.22 0.03 -27.59
N SER A 288 22.72 1.27 -27.65
CA SER A 288 23.60 1.71 -28.73
C SER A 288 24.95 0.97 -28.61
N PHE A 289 25.34 0.37 -29.74
CA PHE A 289 26.61 -0.31 -30.01
C PHE A 289 27.86 0.43 -29.54
#